data_AF-A0A6A0ADK3-F1
#
_entry.id   AF-A0A6A0ADK3-F1
#
_cell.length_a   1.000
_cell.length_b   1.000
_cell.length_c   1.000
_cell.angle_alpha   90.00
_cell.angle_beta   90.00
_cell.angle_gamma   90.00
#
_symmetry.space_group_name_H-M   'P 1'
#
loop_
_entity.id
_entity.type
_entity.pdbx_description
1 polymer ?
#
loop_
_entity_poly.entity_id
_entity_poly.type
_entity_poly.pdbx_seq_one_letter_code
_entity_poly.pdbx_strand_id
1 'polypeptide(L)'
;LTASDLSSYRRRIEAEADHFLDCSSWSALQVAQRMSADGLHLAINLNGYTKGARNEIFALMPAPVQASYMGFPATSGADFLPWIIVDEVVAPPSLHRCYSEPGLVLLPHCYFVNDHKREFGDMLLPREQQAVTPSRAQ
;
A
#
# COMPACT_ATOMS: atom_id res chain seq x y z
N LEU A 1 -7.26 -2.65 -8.75
CA LEU A 1 -6.97 -2.02 -10.07
C LEU A 1 -6.49 -3.02 -11.11
N THR A 2 -5.95 -4.17 -10.72
CA THR A 2 -5.59 -5.28 -11.62
C THR A 2 -6.61 -6.42 -11.47
N ALA A 3 -6.88 -7.13 -12.56
CA ALA A 3 -7.75 -8.31 -12.54
C ALA A 3 -7.19 -9.39 -11.60
N SER A 4 -8.05 -10.28 -11.11
CA SER A 4 -7.63 -11.38 -10.24
C SER A 4 -6.61 -12.29 -10.93
N ASP A 5 -5.50 -12.54 -10.24
CA ASP A 5 -4.45 -13.48 -10.64
C ASP A 5 -4.65 -14.88 -10.02
N LEU A 6 -5.77 -15.08 -9.32
CA LEU A 6 -6.13 -16.30 -8.59
C LEU A 6 -5.11 -16.73 -7.51
N SER A 7 -4.24 -15.81 -7.08
CA SER A 7 -3.26 -16.07 -6.02
C SER A 7 -3.93 -16.24 -4.64
N SER A 8 -3.23 -16.91 -3.73
CA SER A 8 -3.65 -17.00 -2.32
C SER A 8 -3.71 -15.62 -1.66
N TYR A 9 -2.79 -14.71 -2.02
CA TYR A 9 -2.78 -13.32 -1.56
C TYR A 9 -4.06 -12.58 -1.96
N ARG A 10 -4.44 -12.65 -3.23
CA ARG A 10 -5.66 -12.01 -3.74
C ARG A 10 -6.91 -12.52 -3.04
N ARG A 11 -7.09 -13.84 -2.96
CA ARG A 11 -8.26 -14.46 -2.30
C ARG A 11 -8.37 -14.07 -0.82
N ARG A 12 -7.24 -14.00 -0.12
CA ARG A 12 -7.19 -13.61 1.29
C ARG A 12 -7.63 -12.16 1.47
N ILE A 13 -7.12 -11.25 0.66
CA ILE A 13 -7.53 -9.83 0.70
C ILE A 13 -9.03 -9.70 0.38
N GLU A 14 -9.53 -10.42 -0.63
CA GLU A 14 -10.96 -10.43 -0.99
C GLU A 14 -11.85 -10.96 0.14
N ALA A 15 -11.38 -11.93 0.93
CA ALA A 15 -12.14 -12.55 2.00
C ALA A 15 -12.08 -11.77 3.34
N GLU A 16 -10.97 -11.09 3.62
CA GLU A 16 -10.73 -10.42 4.91
C GLU A 16 -11.11 -8.92 4.89
N ALA A 17 -11.18 -8.28 3.73
CA ALA A 17 -11.62 -6.89 3.63
C ALA A 17 -13.14 -6.79 3.87
N ASP A 18 -13.58 -5.80 4.66
CA ASP A 18 -15.03 -5.54 4.86
C ASP A 18 -15.76 -5.35 3.53
N HIS A 19 -15.10 -4.66 2.58
CA HIS A 19 -15.57 -4.47 1.22
C HIS A 19 -14.41 -4.60 0.22
N PHE A 20 -14.59 -5.44 -0.79
CA PHE A 20 -13.67 -5.58 -1.91
C PHE A 20 -14.38 -5.30 -3.24
N LEU A 21 -13.81 -4.42 -4.07
CA LEU A 21 -14.30 -4.09 -5.39
C LEU A 21 -13.22 -4.33 -6.45
N ASP A 22 -13.51 -5.21 -7.41
CA ASP A 22 -12.67 -5.34 -8.60
C ASP A 22 -13.01 -4.25 -9.61
N CYS A 23 -12.23 -3.17 -9.57
CA CYS A 23 -12.36 -2.05 -10.51
C CYS A 23 -11.36 -2.12 -11.68
N SER A 24 -10.83 -3.31 -12.01
CA SER A 24 -9.81 -3.45 -13.07
C SER A 24 -10.30 -3.07 -14.47
N SER A 25 -11.59 -3.26 -14.75
CA SER A 25 -12.23 -2.88 -16.01
C SER A 25 -12.82 -1.46 -16.00
N TRP A 26 -12.75 -0.75 -14.87
CA TRP A 26 -13.40 0.54 -14.71
C TRP A 26 -12.49 1.68 -15.19
N SER A 27 -13.08 2.75 -15.71
CA SER A 27 -12.39 4.01 -15.95
C SER A 27 -12.00 4.68 -14.63
N ALA A 28 -11.06 5.62 -14.67
CA ALA A 28 -10.60 6.29 -13.45
C ALA A 28 -11.71 7.11 -12.81
N LEU A 29 -12.52 7.74 -13.66
CA LEU A 29 -13.70 8.48 -13.24
C LEU A 29 -14.71 7.58 -12.52
N GLN A 30 -14.97 6.37 -13.05
CA GLN A 30 -15.88 5.42 -12.40
C GLN A 30 -15.38 5.01 -11.01
N VAL A 31 -14.07 4.79 -10.86
CA VAL A 31 -13.48 4.47 -9.54
C VAL A 31 -13.61 5.65 -8.59
N ALA A 32 -13.25 6.86 -9.01
CA ALA A 32 -13.32 8.04 -8.17
C ALA A 32 -14.77 8.36 -7.74
N GLN A 33 -15.73 8.26 -8.66
CA GLN A 33 -17.15 8.42 -8.36
C GLN A 33 -17.63 7.39 -7.35
N ARG A 34 -17.20 6.12 -7.50
CA ARG A 34 -17.56 5.07 -6.56
C ARG A 34 -16.99 5.33 -5.17
N MET A 35 -15.71 5.68 -5.08
CA MET A 35 -15.05 6.03 -3.81
C MET A 35 -15.77 7.19 -3.09
N SER A 36 -16.16 8.22 -3.84
CA SER A 36 -16.91 9.36 -3.30
C SER A 36 -18.32 8.96 -2.85
N ALA A 37 -19.03 8.13 -3.64
CA ALA A 37 -20.36 7.63 -3.29
C ALA A 37 -20.35 6.70 -2.06
N ASP A 38 -19.28 5.93 -1.87
CA ASP A 38 -19.07 5.09 -0.69
C ASP A 38 -18.71 5.93 0.56
N GLY A 39 -18.49 7.24 0.42
CA GLY A 39 -18.23 8.15 1.55
C GLY A 39 -16.87 7.94 2.20
N LEU A 40 -15.83 7.57 1.43
CA LEU A 40 -14.50 7.36 1.97
C LEU A 40 -13.93 8.63 2.61
N HIS A 41 -13.53 8.53 3.87
CA HIS A 41 -12.87 9.62 4.60
C HIS A 41 -11.37 9.73 4.25
N LEU A 42 -10.71 8.59 4.01
CA LEU A 42 -9.29 8.46 3.74
C LEU A 42 -9.05 7.52 2.56
N ALA A 43 -8.29 7.96 1.56
CA ALA A 43 -7.83 7.15 0.45
C ALA A 43 -6.31 6.95 0.50
N ILE A 44 -5.85 5.70 0.41
CA ILE A 44 -4.41 5.37 0.45
C ILE A 44 -3.92 4.94 -0.94
N ASN A 45 -2.94 5.64 -1.48
CA ASN A 45 -2.24 5.29 -2.71
C ASN A 45 -1.08 4.34 -2.40
N LEU A 46 -1.22 3.08 -2.84
CA LEU A 46 -0.22 2.02 -2.68
C LEU A 46 0.59 1.76 -3.96
N ASN A 47 0.54 2.65 -4.95
CA ASN A 47 1.19 2.44 -6.25
C ASN A 47 2.26 3.49 -6.60
N GLY A 48 2.02 4.78 -6.30
CA GLY A 48 2.85 5.89 -6.78
C GLY A 48 3.15 5.79 -8.28
N TYR A 49 4.41 5.81 -8.70
CA TYR A 49 4.81 5.71 -10.11
C TYR A 49 5.31 4.32 -10.50
N THR A 50 4.56 3.28 -10.13
CA THR A 50 4.86 1.89 -10.50
C THR A 50 3.96 1.39 -11.63
N LYS A 51 4.27 0.20 -12.18
CA LYS A 51 3.47 -0.42 -13.24
C LYS A 51 2.03 -0.65 -12.76
N GLY A 52 1.07 -0.18 -13.57
CA GLY A 52 -0.37 -0.31 -13.26
C GLY A 52 -0.92 0.75 -12.31
N ALA A 53 -0.10 1.74 -11.92
CA ALA A 53 -0.57 2.90 -11.18
C ALA A 53 -1.62 3.68 -11.98
N ARG A 54 -2.61 4.21 -11.25
CA ARG A 54 -3.70 5.04 -11.79
C ARG A 54 -3.87 6.29 -10.95
N ASN A 55 -2.83 7.13 -10.93
CA ASN A 55 -2.79 8.33 -10.09
C ASN A 55 -3.87 9.35 -10.48
N GLU A 56 -4.40 9.28 -11.70
CA GLU A 56 -5.53 10.08 -12.14
C GLU A 56 -6.80 9.87 -11.29
N ILE A 57 -6.95 8.71 -10.62
CA ILE A 57 -8.04 8.47 -9.66
C ILE A 57 -7.90 9.41 -8.45
N PHE A 58 -6.69 9.56 -7.93
CA PHE A 58 -6.41 10.44 -6.79
C PHE A 58 -6.44 11.92 -7.19
N ALA A 59 -6.05 12.24 -8.42
CA ALA A 59 -6.16 13.60 -8.96
C ALA A 59 -7.63 14.09 -9.06
N LEU A 60 -8.60 13.17 -9.11
CA LEU A 60 -10.04 13.50 -9.05
C LEU A 60 -10.55 13.78 -7.63
N MET A 61 -9.68 13.69 -6.62
CA MET A 61 -9.97 13.98 -5.21
C MET A 61 -11.20 13.23 -4.66
N PRO A 62 -11.29 11.89 -4.81
CA PRO A 62 -12.45 11.12 -4.37
C PRO A 62 -12.69 11.07 -2.86
N ALA A 63 -11.68 11.41 -2.04
CA ALA A 63 -11.77 11.45 -0.59
C ALA A 63 -11.14 12.75 -0.04
N PRO A 64 -11.63 13.28 1.10
CA PRO A 64 -11.12 14.53 1.67
C PRO A 64 -9.69 14.41 2.20
N VAL A 65 -9.26 13.21 2.64
CA VAL A 65 -7.87 12.94 3.00
C VAL A 65 -7.31 11.88 2.06
N GLN A 66 -6.14 12.16 1.48
CA GLN A 66 -5.44 11.23 0.61
C GLN A 66 -3.97 11.15 1.02
N ALA A 67 -3.43 9.93 1.07
CA ALA A 67 -2.04 9.70 1.46
C ALA A 67 -1.36 8.67 0.56
N SER A 68 -0.07 8.83 0.32
CA SER A 68 0.77 7.77 -0.25
C SER A 68 1.35 6.89 0.86
N TYR A 69 1.44 5.58 0.60
CA TYR A 69 2.02 4.64 1.56
C TYR A 69 2.68 3.45 0.87
N MET A 70 3.91 3.14 1.31
CA MET A 70 4.68 1.91 1.07
C MET A 70 5.01 1.52 -0.38
N GLY A 71 4.04 1.48 -1.30
CA GLY A 71 4.21 0.87 -2.61
C GLY A 71 5.06 1.66 -3.62
N PHE A 72 5.39 2.91 -3.31
CA PHE A 72 6.39 3.68 -4.03
C PHE A 72 7.35 4.36 -3.04
N PRO A 73 8.65 4.03 -3.05
CA PRO A 73 9.59 4.45 -2.00
C PRO A 73 10.17 5.85 -2.27
N ALA A 74 9.32 6.81 -2.62
CA ALA A 74 9.71 8.21 -2.83
C ALA A 74 8.49 9.14 -2.74
N THR A 75 8.76 10.45 -2.71
CA THR A 75 7.75 11.50 -2.88
C THR A 75 6.95 11.32 -4.17
N SER A 76 5.66 11.60 -4.11
CA SER A 76 4.77 11.61 -5.27
C SER A 76 4.94 12.84 -6.15
N GLY A 77 5.47 13.95 -5.64
CA GLY A 77 5.54 15.21 -6.40
C GLY A 77 4.16 15.79 -6.78
N ALA A 78 3.08 15.31 -6.15
CA ALA A 78 1.72 15.56 -6.60
C ALA A 78 0.88 16.31 -5.55
N ASP A 79 0.25 17.42 -5.96
CA ASP A 79 -0.58 18.25 -5.07
C ASP A 79 -1.81 17.51 -4.53
N PHE A 80 -2.28 16.48 -5.24
CA PHE A 80 -3.43 15.67 -4.84
C PHE A 80 -3.11 14.58 -3.81
N LEU A 81 -1.85 14.40 -3.41
CA LEU A 81 -1.44 13.51 -2.32
C LEU A 81 -0.78 14.34 -1.22
N PRO A 82 -1.55 15.04 -0.35
CA PRO A 82 -0.96 15.94 0.63
C PRO A 82 -0.23 15.25 1.78
N TRP A 83 -0.40 13.93 1.95
CA TRP A 83 0.21 13.16 3.02
C TRP A 83 1.05 11.98 2.50
N ILE A 84 2.13 11.68 3.20
CA ILE A 84 2.91 10.45 3.01
C ILE A 84 3.17 9.77 4.36
N ILE A 85 2.97 8.45 4.41
CA ILE A 85 3.22 7.63 5.61
C ILE A 85 4.63 7.04 5.52
N VAL A 86 5.48 7.41 6.48
CA VAL A 86 6.92 7.08 6.55
C VAL A 86 7.34 6.83 8.00
N ASP A 87 8.65 6.74 8.27
CA ASP A 87 9.23 6.69 9.61
C ASP A 87 10.49 7.57 9.66
N GLU A 88 11.05 7.75 10.86
CA GLU A 88 12.24 8.60 11.08
C GLU A 88 13.52 8.05 10.43
N VAL A 89 13.57 6.75 10.11
CA VAL A 89 14.74 6.13 9.49
C VAL A 89 14.80 6.51 8.01
N VAL A 90 13.69 6.41 7.30
CA VAL A 90 13.63 6.72 5.86
C VAL A 90 13.39 8.20 5.58
N ALA A 91 12.71 8.90 6.48
CA ALA A 91 12.41 10.33 6.38
C ALA A 91 12.84 11.07 7.65
N PRO A 92 14.16 11.11 7.97
CA PRO A 92 14.64 11.90 9.10
C PRO A 92 14.33 13.39 8.91
N PRO A 93 14.22 14.18 10.00
CA PRO A 93 13.91 15.61 9.92
C PRO A 93 14.80 16.42 8.96
N SER A 94 16.06 16.01 8.81
CA SER A 94 17.02 16.63 7.88
C SER A 94 16.65 16.48 6.40
N LEU A 95 15.75 15.56 6.05
CA LEU A 95 15.31 15.26 4.68
C LEU A 95 13.84 15.61 4.43
N HIS A 96 13.08 16.15 5.39
CA HIS A 96 11.66 16.49 5.19
C HIS A 96 11.44 17.41 3.97
N ARG A 97 12.38 18.33 3.69
CA ARG A 97 12.32 19.22 2.51
C ARG A 97 12.38 18.51 1.15
N CYS A 98 12.74 17.22 1.12
CA CYS A 98 12.82 16.42 -0.10
C CYS A 98 11.46 15.79 -0.47
N TYR A 99 10.45 15.91 0.39
CA TYR A 99 9.10 15.45 0.15
C TYR A 99 8.25 16.63 -0.34
N SER A 100 7.41 16.38 -1.36
CA SER A 100 6.46 17.41 -1.82
C SER A 100 5.21 17.42 -0.95
N GLU A 101 4.90 16.27 -0.33
CA GLU A 101 3.79 16.12 0.59
C GLU A 101 3.99 17.06 1.78
N PRO A 102 3.08 18.03 2.01
CA PRO A 102 3.19 18.93 3.15
C PRO A 102 3.08 18.20 4.49
N GLY A 103 2.44 17.03 4.53
CA GLY A 103 2.26 16.23 5.73
C GLY A 103 3.01 14.91 5.72
N LEU A 104 3.97 14.75 6.63
CA LEU A 104 4.64 13.47 6.88
C LEU A 104 4.02 12.82 8.11
N VAL A 105 3.47 11.61 7.93
CA VAL A 105 2.95 10.78 9.03
C VAL A 105 4.05 9.80 9.43
N LEU A 106 4.69 10.06 10.57
CA LEU A 106 5.77 9.23 11.10
C LEU A 106 5.19 8.07 11.93
N LEU A 107 5.38 6.83 11.47
CA LEU A 107 5.10 5.65 12.28
C LEU A 107 6.21 5.45 13.33
N PRO A 108 5.88 4.94 14.53
CA PRO A 108 6.80 4.93 15.68
C PRO A 108 8.02 4.01 15.53
N HIS A 109 8.03 3.09 14.57
CA HIS A 109 9.09 2.10 14.41
C HIS A 109 9.54 1.96 12.97
N CYS A 110 8.66 1.39 12.13
CA CYS A 110 8.94 1.19 10.73
C CYS A 110 7.67 1.37 9.92
N TYR A 111 7.76 2.14 8.83
CA TYR A 111 6.70 2.30 7.84
C TYR A 111 6.49 1.03 7.02
N PHE A 112 7.50 0.15 6.96
CA PHE A 112 7.50 -1.03 6.11
C PHE A 112 6.92 -2.24 6.84
N VAL A 113 5.82 -2.78 6.31
CA VAL A 113 5.19 -4.02 6.82
C VAL A 113 5.44 -5.18 5.85
N ASN A 114 5.59 -6.39 6.37
CA ASN A 114 5.75 -7.60 5.56
C ASN A 114 5.06 -8.79 6.24
N ASP A 115 4.75 -9.82 5.45
CA ASP A 115 4.01 -11.00 5.92
C ASP A 115 4.93 -12.20 6.22
N HIS A 116 6.24 -11.97 6.43
CA HIS A 116 7.22 -13.06 6.60
C HIS A 116 6.88 -13.99 7.76
N LYS A 117 6.28 -13.47 8.84
CA LYS A 117 5.86 -14.30 9.98
C LYS A 117 4.78 -15.32 9.62
N ARG A 118 3.90 -15.00 8.68
CA ARG A 118 2.85 -15.92 8.24
C ARG A 118 3.37 -16.90 7.19
N GLU A 119 4.14 -16.41 6.23
CA GLU A 119 4.64 -17.22 5.11
C GLU A 119 5.84 -18.12 5.50
N PHE A 120 6.66 -17.67 6.45
CA PHE A 120 7.92 -18.32 6.84
C PHE A 120 8.07 -18.42 8.36
N GLY A 121 6.98 -18.52 9.10
CA GLY A 121 6.98 -18.55 10.57
C GLY A 121 7.97 -19.57 11.15
N ASP A 122 8.05 -20.76 10.55
CA ASP A 122 8.97 -21.82 10.95
C ASP A 122 10.45 -21.40 10.82
N MET A 123 10.80 -20.58 9.83
CA MET A 123 12.17 -20.08 9.62
C MET A 123 12.54 -18.96 10.60
N LEU A 124 11.57 -18.37 11.29
CA LEU A 124 11.81 -17.35 12.30
C LEU A 124 12.00 -17.93 13.70
N LEU A 125 11.74 -19.23 13.89
CA LEU A 125 12.04 -19.92 15.13
C LEU A 125 13.56 -20.03 15.35
N PRO A 126 14.05 -20.11 16.60
CA PRO A 126 15.44 -20.45 16.89
C PRO A 126 15.87 -21.70 16.11
N ARG A 127 17.12 -21.76 15.64
CA ARG A 127 17.62 -22.86 14.77
C ARG A 127 17.33 -24.27 15.30
N GLU A 128 17.25 -24.40 16.62
CA GLU A 128 16.98 -25.64 17.36
C GLU A 128 15.53 -26.13 17.20
N GLN A 129 14.62 -25.20 16.88
CA GLN A 129 13.17 -25.39 16.76
C GLN A 129 12.67 -25.25 15.31
N GLN A 130 13.56 -24.89 14.38
CA GLN A 130 13.24 -24.89 12.95
C GLN A 130 13.06 -26.35 12.53
N ALA A 131 11.87 -26.71 12.04
CA ALA A 131 11.67 -28.01 11.43
C ALA A 131 12.68 -28.18 10.29
N VAL A 132 13.33 -29.35 10.21
CA VAL A 132 14.16 -29.71 9.05
C VAL A 132 13.22 -29.91 7.87
N THR A 133 12.85 -28.82 7.19
CA THR A 133 12.07 -28.90 5.96
C THR A 133 13.01 -29.41 4.88
N PRO A 134 12.75 -30.58 4.25
CA PRO A 134 13.57 -31.00 3.12
C PRO A 134 13.47 -29.93 2.04
N SER A 135 14.64 -29.55 1.51
CA SER A 135 14.79 -28.62 0.40
C SER A 135 13.71 -28.87 -0.64
N ARG A 136 12.81 -27.90 -0.85
CA ARG A 136 12.02 -27.84 -2.08
C ARG A 136 12.98 -27.48 -3.20
N ALA A 137 13.66 -28.49 -3.73
CA ALA A 137 14.32 -28.43 -5.03
C ALA A 137 13.23 -28.21 -6.08
N GLN A 138 13.34 -27.09 -6.80
CA GLN A 138 12.83 -26.93 -8.16
C GLN A 138 14.01 -27.06 -9.10
#